data_AF-A0A2G5V7B1-F1
#
_entry.id   AF-A0A2G5V7B1-F1
#
_cell.length_a   1.000
_cell.length_b   1.000
_cell.length_c   1.000
_cell.angle_alpha   90.00
_cell.angle_beta   90.00
_cell.angle_gamma   90.00
#
_symmetry.space_group_name_H-M   'P 1'
#
loop_
_entity.id
_entity.type
_entity.pdbx_description
1 polymer ?
#
loop_
_entity_poly.entity_id
_entity_poly.type
_entity_poly.pdbx_seq_one_letter_code
_entity_poly.pdbx_strand_id
1 'polypeptide(L)'
;MFALWYPLIISKLITIGYQLNWIRSDIEIGEHVVIWTDNPDKMLEIRSLDGLELLIVAGFIQWHYMYSIIFGVLAIAAERAIASVLIENYESNTKLFIPFLLTAIYQTFAIFTALSVLFHKFNSIASHIPWILSCVIAAFVYLFVKKVNESFRREIKSSNRKRVFTISQQFQPGTRLVFVVLGTIAVCGSGMAALTFQIIPSYFSHIIENFTFLNPYLILLTAMFSVPQWEKKFKRMLLTWHFLKKRRKFVNVEIVENSKKDLDMETNLYFKQLADSWI
;
A
#
# COMPACT_ATOMS: atom_id res chain seq x y z
N MET A 1 -5.73 2.87 -5.59
CA MET A 1 -5.21 1.51 -5.33
C MET A 1 -6.32 0.47 -5.21
N PHE A 2 -7.22 0.52 -4.22
CA PHE A 2 -8.27 -0.50 -4.07
C PHE A 2 -9.20 -0.65 -5.29
N ALA A 3 -9.54 0.45 -5.97
CA ALA A 3 -10.33 0.40 -7.19
C ALA A 3 -9.62 -0.33 -8.36
N LEU A 4 -8.29 -0.38 -8.39
CA LEU A 4 -7.51 -1.08 -9.42
C LEU A 4 -7.51 -2.60 -9.22
N TRP A 5 -8.02 -3.09 -8.08
CA TRP A 5 -8.12 -4.51 -7.81
C TRP A 5 -9.24 -5.20 -8.62
N TYR A 6 -10.35 -4.51 -8.88
CA TYR A 6 -11.44 -5.02 -9.72
C TYR A 6 -11.01 -5.28 -11.18
N PRO A 7 -10.40 -4.33 -11.91
CA PRO A 7 -9.95 -4.58 -13.28
C PRO A 7 -8.87 -5.67 -13.33
N LEU A 8 -8.08 -5.82 -12.27
CA LEU A 8 -7.11 -6.91 -12.16
C LEU A 8 -7.75 -8.29 -12.11
N ILE A 9 -8.80 -8.48 -11.31
CA ILE A 9 -9.55 -9.74 -11.26
C ILE A 9 -10.11 -10.07 -12.65
N ILE A 10 -10.71 -9.08 -13.31
CA ILE A 10 -11.25 -9.23 -14.67
C ILE A 10 -10.14 -9.64 -15.64
N SER A 11 -9.00 -8.95 -15.60
CA SER A 11 -7.83 -9.29 -16.42
C SER A 11 -7.34 -10.72 -16.15
N LYS A 12 -7.25 -11.14 -14.89
CA LYS A 12 -6.81 -12.50 -14.54
C LYS A 12 -7.78 -13.56 -15.06
N LEU A 13 -9.09 -13.31 -14.97
CA LEU A 13 -10.12 -14.19 -15.53
C LEU A 13 -10.00 -14.29 -17.05
N ILE A 14 -9.70 -13.19 -17.73
CA ILE A 14 -9.43 -13.17 -19.18
C ILE A 14 -8.21 -14.05 -19.50
N THR A 15 -7.08 -13.85 -18.81
CA THR A 15 -5.87 -14.66 -19.02
C THR A 15 -6.12 -16.14 -18.79
N ILE A 16 -6.88 -16.51 -17.74
CA ILE A 16 -7.28 -17.89 -17.47
C ILE A 16 -8.18 -18.43 -18.58
N GLY A 17 -9.12 -17.63 -19.10
CA GLY A 17 -9.99 -18.02 -20.21
C GLY A 17 -9.22 -18.36 -21.49
N TYR A 18 -8.14 -17.62 -21.77
CA TYR A 18 -7.21 -17.95 -22.85
C TYR A 18 -6.38 -19.21 -22.53
N GLN A 19 -5.85 -19.34 -21.31
CA GLN A 19 -5.08 -20.52 -20.89
C GLN A 19 -5.88 -21.83 -20.91
N LEU A 20 -7.17 -21.78 -20.58
CA LEU A 20 -8.08 -22.94 -20.60
C LEU A 20 -8.69 -23.19 -21.98
N ASN A 21 -8.28 -22.45 -23.02
CA ASN A 21 -8.86 -22.50 -24.37
C ASN A 21 -10.38 -22.28 -24.41
N TRP A 22 -10.95 -21.59 -23.41
CA TRP A 22 -12.37 -21.16 -23.42
C TRP A 22 -12.60 -20.05 -24.44
N ILE A 23 -11.59 -19.20 -24.64
CA ILE A 23 -11.55 -18.18 -25.69
C ILE A 23 -10.69 -18.72 -26.82
N ARG A 24 -11.28 -18.92 -28.00
CA ARG A 24 -10.56 -19.46 -29.15
C ARG A 24 -9.51 -18.45 -29.62
N SER A 25 -8.26 -18.88 -29.61
CA SER A 25 -7.15 -18.26 -30.31
C SER A 25 -6.60 -19.30 -31.28
N ASP A 26 -6.30 -18.91 -32.52
CA ASP A 26 -5.65 -19.78 -33.50
C ASP A 26 -4.15 -20.02 -33.17
N ILE A 27 -3.70 -19.59 -31.98
CA ILE A 27 -2.33 -19.64 -31.51
C ILE A 27 -2.25 -20.51 -30.26
N GLU A 28 -1.37 -21.53 -30.26
CA GLU A 28 -1.09 -22.32 -29.07
C GLU A 28 -0.35 -21.47 -28.03
N ILE A 29 -1.00 -21.23 -26.89
CA ILE A 29 -0.38 -20.50 -25.77
C ILE A 29 0.57 -21.48 -25.06
N GLY A 30 1.87 -21.16 -25.07
CA GLY A 30 2.94 -21.97 -24.49
C GLY A 30 2.87 -22.14 -22.96
N GLU A 31 4.00 -22.54 -22.37
CA GLU A 31 4.10 -22.98 -20.96
C GLU A 31 3.41 -22.03 -19.95
N HIS A 32 2.40 -22.55 -19.24
CA HIS A 32 1.55 -21.79 -18.32
C HIS A 32 2.21 -21.34 -17.00
N VAL A 33 3.49 -21.71 -16.78
CA VAL A 33 4.18 -21.59 -15.48
C VAL A 33 5.33 -20.56 -15.53
N VAL A 34 5.57 -19.96 -16.69
CA VAL A 34 6.67 -19.02 -16.91
C VAL A 34 6.16 -17.58 -16.87
N ILE A 35 6.58 -16.82 -15.86
CA ILE A 35 6.21 -15.40 -15.68
C ILE A 35 6.92 -14.49 -16.69
N TRP A 36 8.16 -14.85 -17.06
CA TRP A 36 9.00 -14.06 -17.96
C TRP A 36 9.96 -14.97 -18.73
N THR A 37 10.18 -14.68 -20.01
CA THR A 37 11.22 -15.30 -20.83
C THR A 37 11.89 -14.24 -21.69
N ASP A 38 13.23 -14.19 -21.68
CA ASP A 38 14.03 -13.39 -22.63
C ASP A 38 14.42 -14.22 -23.87
N ASN A 39 14.02 -15.51 -23.93
CA ASN A 39 14.32 -16.36 -25.07
C ASN A 39 13.29 -16.11 -26.19
N PRO A 40 13.69 -15.57 -27.36
CA PRO A 40 12.79 -15.30 -28.47
C PRO A 40 12.07 -16.56 -28.97
N ASP A 41 12.71 -17.73 -28.89
CA ASP A 41 12.13 -19.00 -29.35
C ASP A 41 10.95 -19.47 -28.48
N LYS A 42 10.85 -18.93 -27.26
CA LYS A 42 9.75 -19.20 -26.31
C LYS A 42 8.73 -18.07 -26.27
N MET A 43 8.96 -16.99 -27.03
CA MET A 43 8.04 -15.86 -27.09
C MET A 43 7.00 -16.09 -28.19
N LEU A 44 5.78 -15.63 -27.95
CA LEU A 44 4.73 -15.66 -28.95
C LEU A 44 5.04 -14.62 -30.04
N GLU A 45 5.36 -15.07 -31.25
CA GLU A 45 5.47 -14.21 -32.42
C GLU A 45 4.09 -13.80 -32.92
N ILE A 46 3.69 -12.57 -32.61
CA ILE A 46 2.37 -12.04 -33.00
C ILE A 46 2.47 -11.46 -34.41
N ARG A 47 1.96 -12.19 -35.41
CA ARG A 47 1.87 -11.73 -36.80
C ARG A 47 0.57 -10.95 -37.09
N SER A 48 -0.49 -11.20 -36.31
CA SER A 48 -1.77 -10.47 -36.34
C SER A 48 -2.32 -10.32 -34.92
N LEU A 49 -3.08 -9.26 -34.67
CA LEU A 49 -3.75 -8.97 -33.41
C LEU A 49 -5.13 -9.64 -33.28
N ASP A 50 -5.65 -10.21 -34.37
CA ASP A 50 -6.98 -10.82 -34.42
C ASP A 50 -7.13 -11.91 -33.35
N GLY A 51 -8.09 -11.72 -32.45
CA GLY A 51 -8.35 -12.63 -31.34
C GLY A 51 -7.38 -12.54 -30.15
N LEU A 52 -6.33 -11.71 -30.22
CA LEU A 52 -5.35 -11.51 -29.14
C LEU A 52 -5.50 -10.17 -28.39
N GLU A 53 -6.31 -9.25 -28.91
CA GLU A 53 -6.51 -7.91 -28.35
C GLU A 53 -6.88 -7.93 -26.86
N LEU A 54 -7.81 -8.82 -26.49
CA LEU A 54 -8.28 -8.97 -25.12
C LEU A 54 -7.16 -9.47 -24.18
N LEU A 55 -6.28 -10.35 -24.68
CA LEU A 55 -5.13 -10.85 -23.94
C LEU A 55 -4.08 -9.75 -23.71
N ILE A 56 -3.85 -8.90 -24.72
CA ILE A 56 -2.93 -7.75 -24.62
C ILE A 56 -3.45 -6.73 -23.60
N VAL A 57 -4.75 -6.42 -23.64
CA VAL A 57 -5.39 -5.54 -22.65
C VAL A 57 -5.32 -6.14 -21.25
N ALA A 58 -5.57 -7.44 -21.11
CA ALA A 58 -5.44 -8.13 -19.84
C ALA A 58 -4.00 -8.06 -19.30
N GLY A 59 -3.00 -8.38 -20.13
CA GLY A 59 -1.58 -8.28 -19.78
C GLY A 59 -1.19 -6.86 -19.37
N PHE A 60 -1.64 -5.84 -20.09
CA PHE A 60 -1.43 -4.44 -19.72
C PHE A 60 -1.99 -4.12 -18.33
N ILE A 61 -3.23 -4.53 -18.04
CA ILE A 61 -3.89 -4.27 -16.75
C ILE A 61 -3.13 -4.96 -15.60
N GLN A 62 -2.62 -6.19 -15.81
CA GLN A 62 -1.81 -6.90 -14.83
C GLN A 62 -0.51 -6.16 -14.51
N TRP A 63 0.25 -5.77 -15.55
CA TRP A 63 1.49 -5.01 -15.37
C TRP A 63 1.25 -3.63 -14.77
N HIS A 64 0.22 -2.92 -15.22
CA HIS A 64 -0.17 -1.62 -14.68
C HIS A 64 -0.50 -1.71 -13.19
N TYR A 65 -1.19 -2.77 -12.75
CA TYR A 65 -1.48 -2.98 -11.35
C TYR A 65 -0.22 -3.23 -10.52
N MET A 66 0.68 -4.10 -10.99
CA MET A 66 1.94 -4.40 -10.28
C MET A 66 2.76 -3.12 -10.07
N TYR A 67 2.96 -2.32 -11.12
CA TYR A 67 3.70 -1.06 -11.01
C TYR A 67 2.93 0.02 -10.24
N SER A 68 1.60 0.04 -10.31
CA SER A 68 0.77 0.94 -9.49
C SER A 68 0.96 0.70 -8.00
N ILE A 69 1.10 -0.55 -7.56
CA ILE A 69 1.42 -0.87 -6.16
C ILE A 69 2.80 -0.32 -5.80
N ILE A 70 3.81 -0.61 -6.62
CA ILE A 70 5.21 -0.21 -6.36
C ILE A 70 5.30 1.31 -6.21
N PHE A 71 4.86 2.06 -7.22
CA PHE A 71 4.96 3.51 -7.22
C PHE A 71 3.99 4.18 -6.26
N GLY A 72 2.79 3.62 -6.07
CA GLY A 72 1.83 4.26 -5.18
C GLY A 72 2.17 4.07 -3.70
N VAL A 73 2.93 3.05 -3.30
CA VAL A 73 3.48 2.99 -1.94
C VAL A 73 4.57 4.02 -1.73
N LEU A 74 5.40 4.27 -2.74
CA LEU A 74 6.31 5.40 -2.71
C LEU A 74 5.55 6.72 -2.57
N ALA A 75 4.42 6.89 -3.26
CA ALA A 75 3.56 8.07 -3.12
C ALA A 75 2.95 8.20 -1.72
N ILE A 76 2.54 7.11 -1.08
CA ILE A 76 2.09 7.11 0.32
C ILE A 76 3.25 7.50 1.24
N ALA A 77 4.45 6.95 1.06
CA ALA A 77 5.61 7.31 1.86
C ALA A 77 5.96 8.80 1.70
N ALA A 78 5.92 9.32 0.47
CA ALA A 78 6.15 10.73 0.17
C ALA A 78 5.08 11.63 0.80
N GLU A 79 3.79 11.26 0.71
CA GLU A 79 2.70 11.97 1.39
C GLU A 79 2.95 12.05 2.90
N ARG A 80 3.37 10.95 3.53
CA ARG A 80 3.70 10.93 4.96
C ARG A 80 4.91 11.80 5.31
N ALA A 81 5.93 11.85 4.45
CA ALA A 81 7.06 12.75 4.64
C ALA A 81 6.62 14.22 4.56
N ILE A 82 5.83 14.57 3.55
CA ILE A 82 5.29 15.92 3.35
C ILE A 82 4.42 16.31 4.56
N ALA A 83 3.52 15.43 5.00
CA ALA A 83 2.66 15.66 6.16
C ALA A 83 3.48 15.83 7.46
N SER A 84 4.61 15.13 7.61
CA SER A 84 5.48 15.26 8.78
C SER A 84 6.27 16.58 8.80
N VAL A 85 6.66 17.09 7.63
CA VAL A 85 7.42 18.35 7.50
C VAL A 85 6.49 19.57 7.54
N LEU A 86 5.33 19.49 6.88
CA LEU A 86 4.36 20.58 6.80
C LEU A 86 3.25 20.46 7.85
N ILE A 87 3.51 19.87 9.01
CA ILE A 87 2.46 19.48 9.96
C ILE A 87 1.46 20.61 10.33
N GLU A 88 1.94 21.86 10.46
CA GLU A 88 1.12 23.05 10.76
C GLU A 88 0.23 23.50 9.58
N ASN A 89 0.77 23.43 8.35
CA ASN A 89 0.07 23.86 7.13
C ASN A 89 -0.72 22.72 6.47
N TYR A 90 -0.42 21.47 6.80
CA TYR A 90 -1.05 20.30 6.20
C TYR A 90 -2.42 20.01 6.83
N GLU A 91 -2.55 20.16 8.16
CA GLU A 91 -3.85 19.98 8.84
C GLU A 91 -4.81 21.15 8.59
N SER A 92 -4.30 22.37 8.36
CA SER A 92 -5.12 23.57 8.10
C SER A 92 -5.60 23.67 6.65
N ASN A 93 -4.96 22.96 5.73
CA ASN A 93 -5.27 23.04 4.30
C ASN A 93 -6.10 21.82 3.87
N THR A 94 -7.41 22.00 3.78
CA THR A 94 -8.37 20.95 3.34
C THR A 94 -8.28 20.62 1.85
N LYS A 95 -7.39 21.27 1.10
CA LYS A 95 -7.26 21.09 -0.35
C LYS A 95 -6.55 19.77 -0.66
N LEU A 96 -7.26 18.87 -1.34
CA LEU A 96 -6.77 17.55 -1.81
C LEU A 96 -5.72 17.63 -2.95
N PHE A 97 -5.06 18.77 -3.13
CA PHE A 97 -4.14 19.00 -4.24
C PHE A 97 -2.88 18.15 -4.14
N ILE A 98 -2.26 18.06 -2.96
CA ILE A 98 -1.05 17.27 -2.72
C ILE A 98 -1.27 15.78 -3.05
N PRO A 99 -2.28 15.09 -2.48
CA PRO A 99 -2.51 13.69 -2.80
C PRO A 99 -2.95 13.48 -4.26
N PHE A 100 -3.67 14.42 -4.87
CA PHE A 100 -4.04 14.36 -6.29
C PHE A 100 -2.81 14.44 -7.20
N LEU A 101 -1.92 15.40 -6.97
CA LEU A 101 -0.71 15.59 -7.75
C LEU A 101 0.23 14.37 -7.64
N LEU A 102 0.45 13.89 -6.41
CA LEU A 102 1.19 12.65 -6.18
C LEU A 102 0.57 11.48 -6.93
N THR A 103 -0.78 11.42 -6.95
CA THR A 103 -1.51 10.38 -7.67
C THR A 103 -1.32 10.43 -9.17
N ALA A 104 -1.41 11.61 -9.77
CA ALA A 104 -1.18 11.79 -11.19
C ALA A 104 0.25 11.40 -11.61
N ILE A 105 1.25 11.78 -10.80
CA ILE A 105 2.66 11.47 -11.06
C ILE A 105 2.90 9.96 -11.03
N TYR A 106 2.52 9.28 -9.94
CA TYR A 106 2.82 7.85 -9.81
C TYR A 106 2.05 6.99 -10.83
N GLN A 107 0.83 7.38 -11.20
CA GLN A 107 0.05 6.68 -12.22
C GLN A 107 0.67 6.83 -13.60
N THR A 108 1.18 8.02 -13.94
CA THR A 108 1.90 8.25 -15.21
C THR A 108 3.13 7.33 -15.30
N PHE A 109 3.92 7.23 -14.23
CA PHE A 109 5.06 6.31 -14.18
C PHE A 109 4.62 4.84 -14.29
N ALA A 110 3.57 4.43 -13.58
CA ALA A 110 3.06 3.06 -13.65
C ALA A 110 2.60 2.67 -15.06
N ILE A 111 1.88 3.55 -15.76
CA ILE A 111 1.43 3.32 -17.14
C ILE A 111 2.64 3.23 -18.08
N PHE A 112 3.59 4.16 -17.98
CA PHE A 112 4.79 4.17 -18.82
C PHE A 112 5.62 2.89 -18.67
N THR A 113 5.86 2.46 -17.43
CA THR A 113 6.60 1.23 -17.15
C THR A 113 5.83 0.00 -17.63
N ALA A 114 4.52 -0.08 -17.39
CA ALA A 114 3.70 -1.20 -17.84
C ALA A 114 3.71 -1.36 -19.37
N LEU A 115 3.57 -0.26 -20.13
CA LEU A 115 3.67 -0.29 -21.60
C LEU A 115 5.06 -0.71 -22.06
N SER A 116 6.12 -0.20 -21.43
CA SER A 116 7.50 -0.54 -21.77
C SER A 116 7.79 -2.04 -21.58
N VAL A 117 7.22 -2.64 -20.54
CA VAL A 117 7.33 -4.07 -20.27
C VAL A 117 6.50 -4.90 -21.26
N LEU A 118 5.27 -4.48 -21.54
CA LEU A 118 4.38 -5.18 -22.47
C LEU A 118 4.95 -5.25 -23.90
N PHE A 119 5.58 -4.18 -24.37
CA PHE A 119 6.23 -4.13 -25.69
C PHE A 119 7.69 -4.58 -25.67
N HIS A 120 8.11 -5.28 -24.60
CA HIS A 120 9.46 -5.83 -24.44
C HIS A 120 10.59 -4.80 -24.71
N LYS A 121 10.36 -3.54 -24.34
CA LYS A 121 11.41 -2.50 -24.38
C LYS A 121 12.35 -2.61 -23.18
N PHE A 122 11.90 -3.26 -22.11
CA PHE A 122 12.70 -3.60 -20.95
C PHE A 122 12.99 -5.10 -20.90
N ASN A 123 14.27 -5.44 -20.78
CA ASN A 123 14.72 -6.80 -20.49
C ASN A 123 14.37 -7.19 -19.04
N SER A 124 14.49 -8.47 -18.71
CA SER A 124 14.25 -9.02 -17.36
C SER A 124 14.85 -8.18 -16.22
N ILE A 125 16.11 -7.77 -16.32
CA ILE A 125 16.77 -6.98 -15.27
C ILE A 125 16.15 -5.58 -15.15
N ALA A 126 15.86 -4.94 -16.29
CA ALA A 126 15.36 -3.57 -16.33
C ALA A 126 13.95 -3.45 -15.72
N SER A 127 13.11 -4.48 -15.84
CA SER A 127 11.76 -4.51 -15.27
C SER A 127 11.75 -4.49 -13.73
N HIS A 128 12.83 -4.91 -13.08
CA HIS A 128 12.98 -4.96 -11.62
C HIS A 128 13.59 -3.67 -11.03
N ILE A 129 14.24 -2.83 -11.83
CA ILE A 129 14.85 -1.56 -11.39
C ILE A 129 13.84 -0.64 -10.68
N PRO A 130 12.60 -0.43 -11.19
CA PRO A 130 11.61 0.43 -10.53
C PRO A 130 11.27 -0.03 -9.11
N TRP A 131 11.19 -1.35 -8.89
CA TRP A 131 10.95 -1.93 -7.57
C TRP A 131 12.13 -1.69 -6.62
N ILE A 132 13.35 -2.00 -7.05
CA ILE A 132 14.56 -1.80 -6.24
C ILE A 132 14.70 -0.34 -5.83
N LEU A 133 14.57 0.57 -6.80
CA LEU A 133 14.67 2.02 -6.57
C LEU A 133 13.59 2.50 -5.60
N SER A 134 12.36 2.02 -5.76
CA SER A 134 11.25 2.36 -4.86
C SER A 134 11.49 1.87 -3.44
N CYS A 135 12.02 0.66 -3.25
CA CYS A 135 12.39 0.14 -1.93
C CYS A 135 13.48 0.97 -1.27
N VAL A 136 14.53 1.35 -2.01
CA VAL A 136 15.63 2.19 -1.50
C VAL A 136 15.12 3.57 -1.09
N ILE A 137 14.39 4.26 -1.99
CA ILE A 137 13.85 5.59 -1.69
C ILE A 137 12.91 5.52 -0.49
N ALA A 138 12.02 4.52 -0.44
CA ALA A 138 11.09 4.39 0.66
C ALA A 138 11.77 4.09 1.99
N ALA A 139 12.88 3.34 2.02
CA ALA A 139 13.69 3.16 3.22
C ALA A 139 14.28 4.49 3.70
N PHE A 140 14.82 5.32 2.80
CA PHE A 140 15.29 6.67 3.16
C PHE A 140 14.18 7.56 3.71
N VAL A 141 13.01 7.56 3.04
CA VAL A 141 11.84 8.32 3.50
C VAL A 141 11.39 7.86 4.88
N TYR A 142 11.37 6.55 5.13
CA TYR A 142 11.05 6.00 6.44
C TYR A 142 12.03 6.46 7.52
N LEU A 143 13.34 6.38 7.27
CA LEU A 143 14.37 6.86 8.20
C LEU A 143 14.22 8.36 8.47
N PHE A 144 13.93 9.15 7.44
CA PHE A 144 13.67 10.58 7.55
C PHE A 144 12.45 10.86 8.44
N VAL A 145 11.30 10.25 8.17
CA VAL A 145 10.08 10.38 8.98
C VAL A 145 10.33 9.95 10.43
N LYS A 146 11.07 8.86 10.64
CA LYS A 146 11.45 8.40 11.98
C LYS A 146 12.27 9.46 12.72
N LYS A 147 13.29 10.04 12.06
CA LYS A 147 14.15 11.09 12.66
C LYS A 147 13.35 12.34 13.01
N VAL A 148 12.45 12.77 12.12
CA VAL A 148 11.56 13.92 12.35
C VAL A 148 10.63 13.65 13.54
N ASN A 149 9.99 12.48 13.58
CA ASN A 149 9.08 12.11 14.68
C ASN A 149 9.80 11.98 16.03
N GLU A 150 11.04 11.48 16.05
CA GLU A 150 11.86 11.46 17.26
C GLU A 150 12.28 12.87 17.72
N SER A 151 12.51 13.79 16.78
CA SER A 151 12.76 15.20 17.09
C SER A 151 11.55 15.84 17.76
N PHE A 152 10.35 15.63 17.20
CA PHE A 152 9.11 16.14 17.79
C PHE A 152 8.83 15.53 19.18
N ARG A 153 9.05 14.23 19.37
CA ARG A 153 8.94 13.61 20.72
C ARG A 153 9.90 14.22 21.73
N ARG A 154 11.12 14.55 21.32
CA ARG A 154 12.11 15.21 22.19
C ARG A 154 11.65 16.62 22.57
N GLU A 155 11.10 17.37 21.63
CA GLU A 155 10.54 18.71 21.88
C GLU A 155 9.33 18.66 22.82
N ILE A 156 8.41 17.71 22.63
CA ILE A 156 7.24 17.49 23.51
C ILE A 156 7.68 17.12 24.94
N LYS A 157 8.75 16.31 25.09
CA LYS A 157 9.23 15.91 26.42
C LYS A 157 10.05 17.00 27.12
N SER A 158 10.55 17.99 26.38
CA SER A 158 11.30 19.10 26.95
C SER A 158 10.39 20.05 27.74
N SER A 159 10.87 20.53 28.88
CA SER A 159 10.15 21.47 29.76
C SER A 159 9.98 22.88 29.14
N ASN A 160 10.74 23.19 28.09
CA ASN A 160 10.80 24.51 27.47
C ASN A 160 10.10 24.47 26.09
N ARG A 161 8.83 24.06 26.09
CA ARG A 161 8.04 23.84 24.86
C ARG A 161 7.83 25.17 24.14
N LYS A 162 8.28 25.25 22.87
CA LYS A 162 8.06 26.42 22.01
C LYS A 162 6.77 26.35 21.19
N ARG A 163 6.16 25.17 21.04
CA ARG A 163 4.97 24.92 20.21
C ARG A 163 3.92 24.11 20.96
N VAL A 164 2.65 24.42 20.71
CA VAL A 164 1.49 23.66 21.18
C VAL A 164 1.15 22.62 20.11
N PHE A 165 1.32 21.34 20.44
CA PHE A 165 1.03 20.23 19.52
C PHE A 165 -0.38 19.70 19.75
N THR A 166 -1.16 19.52 18.69
CA THR A 166 -2.49 18.89 18.76
C THR A 166 -2.38 17.39 19.07
N ILE A 167 -3.42 16.81 19.69
CA ILE A 167 -3.46 15.39 20.09
C ILE A 167 -3.25 14.45 18.88
N SER A 168 -3.71 14.84 17.68
CA SER A 168 -3.45 14.12 16.41
C SER A 168 -1.96 13.98 16.09
N GLN A 169 -1.16 14.99 16.42
CA GLN A 169 0.28 15.06 16.14
C GLN A 169 1.09 14.18 17.10
N GLN A 170 0.65 14.04 18.35
CA GLN A 170 1.32 13.19 19.35
C GLN A 170 1.10 11.69 19.10
N PHE A 171 -0.02 11.34 18.48
CA PHE A 171 -0.46 9.97 18.27
C PHE A 171 -0.34 9.48 16.84
N GLN A 172 0.42 10.12 15.93
CA GLN A 172 0.61 9.59 14.58
C GLN A 172 1.15 8.15 14.64
N PRO A 173 0.33 7.11 14.34
CA PRO A 173 0.76 5.71 14.31
C PRO A 173 1.51 5.39 13.00
N GLY A 174 1.75 6.42 12.16
CA GLY A 174 2.08 6.31 10.75
C GLY A 174 3.39 5.58 10.46
N THR A 175 4.38 5.63 11.36
CA THR A 175 5.68 4.95 11.13
C THR A 175 5.54 3.43 11.11
N ARG A 176 4.67 2.84 11.95
CA ARG A 176 4.45 1.39 11.98
C ARG A 176 3.73 0.92 10.72
N LEU A 177 2.71 1.65 10.29
CA LEU A 177 1.98 1.34 9.06
C LEU A 177 2.92 1.41 7.85
N VAL A 178 3.71 2.49 7.73
CA VAL A 178 4.68 2.65 6.65
C VAL A 178 5.72 1.51 6.67
N PHE A 179 6.29 1.19 7.82
CA PHE A 179 7.26 0.08 7.94
C PHE A 179 6.68 -1.24 7.45
N VAL A 180 5.44 -1.57 7.86
CA VAL A 180 4.83 -2.84 7.49
C VAL A 180 4.47 -2.88 6.00
N VAL A 181 3.91 -1.80 5.46
CA VAL A 181 3.59 -1.72 4.02
C VAL A 181 4.86 -1.83 3.16
N LEU A 182 5.96 -1.20 3.58
CA LEU A 182 7.26 -1.34 2.93
C LEU A 182 7.83 -2.74 3.04
N GLY A 183 7.72 -3.38 4.21
CA GLY A 183 8.15 -4.75 4.43
C GLY A 183 7.40 -5.73 3.54
N THR A 184 6.07 -5.60 3.43
CA THR A 184 5.26 -6.49 2.59
C THR A 184 5.66 -6.40 1.11
N ILE A 185 5.90 -5.20 0.59
CA ILE A 185 6.29 -5.02 -0.82
C ILE A 185 7.73 -5.46 -1.09
N ALA A 186 8.64 -5.25 -0.14
CA ALA A 186 9.99 -5.78 -0.24
C ALA A 186 9.98 -7.32 -0.31
N VAL A 187 9.14 -7.99 0.48
CA VAL A 187 8.99 -9.45 0.48
C VAL A 187 8.30 -9.96 -0.80
N CYS A 188 7.22 -9.30 -1.25
CA CYS A 188 6.54 -9.71 -2.49
C CYS A 188 7.43 -9.52 -3.72
N GLY A 189 8.13 -8.39 -3.82
CA GLY A 189 9.02 -8.10 -4.94
C GLY A 189 10.28 -8.95 -4.95
N SER A 190 10.82 -9.31 -3.78
CA SER A 190 11.95 -10.26 -3.71
C SER A 190 11.53 -11.67 -4.12
N GLY A 191 10.31 -12.09 -3.76
CA GLY A 191 9.70 -13.33 -4.25
C GLY A 191 9.58 -13.35 -5.78
N MET A 192 9.10 -12.25 -6.37
CA MET A 192 8.99 -12.11 -7.83
C MET A 192 10.36 -12.15 -8.52
N ALA A 193 11.36 -11.45 -7.99
CA ALA A 193 12.72 -11.49 -8.50
C ALA A 193 13.32 -12.91 -8.41
N ALA A 194 13.09 -13.61 -7.29
CA ALA A 194 13.58 -14.97 -7.09
C ALA A 194 13.00 -15.97 -8.10
N LEU A 195 11.74 -15.78 -8.53
CA LEU A 195 11.15 -16.56 -9.63
C LEU A 195 11.77 -16.22 -10.98
N THR A 196 11.94 -14.93 -11.28
CA THR A 196 12.51 -14.48 -12.56
C THR A 196 13.95 -14.98 -12.75
N PHE A 197 14.77 -14.96 -11.69
CA PHE A 197 16.14 -15.47 -11.72
C PHE A 197 16.25 -16.98 -11.49
N GLN A 198 15.13 -17.71 -11.50
CA GLN A 198 15.07 -19.17 -11.29
C GLN A 198 15.74 -19.65 -10.00
N ILE A 199 15.82 -18.79 -8.98
CA ILE A 199 16.30 -19.14 -7.64
C ILE A 199 15.30 -20.11 -6.98
N ILE A 200 14.02 -19.95 -7.30
CA ILE A 200 12.91 -20.76 -6.79
C ILE A 200 12.25 -21.48 -7.98
N PRO A 201 11.80 -22.75 -7.82
CA PRO A 201 11.09 -23.47 -8.86
C PRO A 201 9.83 -22.75 -9.36
N SER A 202 9.57 -22.82 -10.66
CA SER A 202 8.47 -22.12 -11.32
C SER A 202 7.07 -22.48 -10.79
N TYR A 203 6.89 -23.64 -10.13
CA TYR A 203 5.61 -24.01 -9.49
C TYR A 203 5.15 -23.00 -8.42
N PHE A 204 6.08 -22.27 -7.78
CA PHE A 204 5.74 -21.21 -6.82
C PHE A 204 5.21 -19.93 -7.47
N SER A 205 5.22 -19.83 -8.81
CA SER A 205 4.71 -18.69 -9.57
C SER A 205 3.29 -18.32 -9.17
N HIS A 206 2.37 -19.27 -9.17
CA HIS A 206 0.98 -19.03 -8.80
C HIS A 206 0.82 -18.56 -7.35
N ILE A 207 1.65 -19.05 -6.43
CA ILE A 207 1.57 -18.64 -5.02
C ILE A 207 2.01 -17.17 -4.89
N ILE A 208 3.14 -16.80 -5.51
CA ILE A 208 3.69 -15.44 -5.45
C ILE A 208 2.79 -14.45 -6.19
N GLU A 209 2.22 -14.87 -7.32
CA GLU A 209 1.23 -14.08 -8.07
C GLU A 209 -0.03 -13.83 -7.22
N ASN A 210 -0.57 -14.87 -6.58
CA ASN A 210 -1.71 -14.76 -5.67
C ASN A 210 -1.42 -13.89 -4.44
N PHE A 211 -0.20 -13.95 -3.88
CA PHE A 211 0.22 -13.04 -2.80
C PHE A 211 0.21 -11.58 -3.25
N THR A 212 0.62 -11.33 -4.49
CA THR A 212 0.57 -9.98 -5.10
C THR A 212 -0.88 -9.52 -5.29
N PHE A 213 -1.79 -10.43 -5.65
CA PHE A 213 -3.23 -10.17 -5.78
C PHE A 213 -3.96 -9.96 -4.45
N LEU A 214 -3.49 -10.60 -3.37
CA LEU A 214 -4.04 -10.48 -2.02
C LEU A 214 -3.47 -9.29 -1.24
N ASN A 215 -2.59 -8.48 -1.85
CA ASN A 215 -1.94 -7.33 -1.22
C ASN A 215 -2.92 -6.36 -0.53
N PRO A 216 -4.10 -6.01 -1.09
CA PRO A 216 -5.08 -5.18 -0.40
C PRO A 216 -5.49 -5.73 0.98
N TYR A 217 -5.65 -7.05 1.10
CA TYR A 217 -5.98 -7.71 2.37
C TYR A 217 -4.82 -7.68 3.34
N LEU A 218 -3.59 -7.86 2.86
CA LEU A 218 -2.38 -7.75 3.69
C LEU A 218 -2.21 -6.33 4.24
N ILE A 219 -2.41 -5.30 3.41
CA ILE A 219 -2.38 -3.90 3.84
C ILE A 219 -3.49 -3.60 4.86
N LEU A 220 -4.71 -4.12 4.64
CA LEU A 220 -5.82 -3.96 5.58
C LEU A 220 -5.54 -4.64 6.92
N LEU A 221 -5.09 -5.90 6.89
CA LEU A 221 -4.80 -6.68 8.08
C LEU A 221 -3.69 -6.00 8.88
N THR A 222 -2.62 -5.58 8.22
CA THR A 222 -1.52 -4.87 8.86
C THR A 222 -1.94 -3.49 9.40
N ALA A 223 -2.80 -2.76 8.71
CA ALA A 223 -3.40 -1.54 9.23
C ALA A 223 -4.20 -1.80 10.52
N MET A 224 -5.00 -2.87 10.56
CA MET A 224 -5.77 -3.26 11.74
C MET A 224 -4.87 -3.62 12.94
N PHE A 225 -3.71 -4.27 12.71
CA PHE A 225 -2.75 -4.59 13.76
C PHE A 225 -1.84 -3.40 14.14
N SER A 226 -1.69 -2.40 13.28
CA SER A 226 -0.81 -1.25 13.55
C SER A 226 -1.34 -0.31 14.64
N VAL A 227 -2.67 -0.23 14.79
CA VAL A 227 -3.35 0.64 15.76
C VAL A 227 -3.79 -0.21 16.96
N PRO A 228 -3.26 0.00 18.17
CA PRO A 228 -3.55 -0.85 19.34
C PRO A 228 -5.04 -0.95 19.68
N GLN A 229 -5.82 0.10 19.38
CA GLN A 229 -7.27 0.12 19.59
C GLN A 229 -8.00 -0.80 18.61
N TRP A 230 -7.58 -0.80 17.34
CA TRP A 230 -8.15 -1.66 16.30
C TRP A 230 -7.68 -3.10 16.48
N GLU A 231 -6.42 -3.31 16.84
CA GLU A 231 -5.87 -4.62 17.16
C GLU A 231 -6.68 -5.32 18.26
N LYS A 232 -6.94 -4.63 19.37
CA LYS A 232 -7.73 -5.18 20.49
C LYS A 232 -9.15 -5.54 20.06
N LYS A 233 -9.81 -4.68 19.26
CA LYS A 233 -11.15 -4.95 18.73
C LYS A 233 -11.15 -6.10 17.71
N PHE A 234 -10.15 -6.15 16.83
CA PHE A 234 -10.01 -7.17 15.80
C PHE A 234 -9.71 -8.54 16.40
N LYS A 235 -8.76 -8.62 17.35
CA LYS A 235 -8.49 -9.84 18.13
C LYS A 235 -9.75 -10.30 18.86
N ARG A 236 -10.49 -9.38 19.49
CA ARG A 236 -11.77 -9.69 20.12
C ARG A 236 -12.75 -10.25 19.08
N MET A 237 -12.91 -9.62 17.92
CA MET A 237 -13.84 -10.06 16.86
C MET A 237 -13.46 -11.44 16.27
N LEU A 238 -12.17 -11.69 16.02
CA LEU A 238 -11.66 -12.99 15.58
C LEU A 238 -11.89 -14.09 16.62
N LEU A 239 -11.63 -13.79 17.90
CA LEU A 239 -11.92 -14.71 19.02
C LEU A 239 -13.43 -14.88 19.25
N THR A 240 -14.26 -13.88 18.91
CA THR A 240 -15.72 -13.95 19.03
C THR A 240 -16.38 -14.70 17.87
N TRP A 241 -15.64 -15.05 16.79
CA TRP A 241 -16.17 -15.88 15.71
C TRP A 241 -16.55 -17.30 16.21
N HIS A 242 -16.01 -17.74 17.36
CA HIS A 242 -16.44 -18.98 18.01
C HIS A 242 -17.79 -18.91 18.75
N PHE A 243 -18.44 -17.74 18.83
CA PHE A 243 -19.74 -17.59 19.49
C PHE A 243 -20.77 -16.89 18.60
N LEU A 244 -21.15 -17.55 17.49
CA LEU A 244 -22.40 -17.26 16.80
C LEU A 244 -23.60 -17.72 17.65
N LYS A 245 -23.87 -16.98 18.74
CA LYS A 245 -25.16 -16.93 19.41
C LYS A 245 -25.22 -15.75 20.38
N LYS A 246 -25.30 -14.52 19.86
CA LYS A 246 -26.13 -13.46 20.48
C LYS A 246 -26.33 -12.31 19.51
N ARG A 247 -27.61 -11.97 19.31
CA ARG A 247 -28.11 -10.84 18.52
C ARG A 247 -27.25 -9.60 18.74
N ARG A 248 -26.68 -9.05 17.67
CA ARG A 248 -26.09 -7.71 17.68
C ARG A 248 -27.22 -6.71 17.93
N LYS A 249 -27.29 -6.14 19.14
CA LYS A 249 -27.86 -4.79 19.31
C LYS A 249 -26.88 -3.83 18.62
N PHE A 250 -27.38 -2.93 17.79
CA PHE A 250 -26.63 -1.74 17.41
C PHE A 250 -26.34 -0.97 18.69
N VAL A 251 -25.09 -1.05 19.15
CA VAL A 251 -24.60 -0.25 20.28
C VAL A 251 -23.98 0.98 19.66
N ASN A 252 -24.57 2.15 19.95
CA ASN A 252 -24.02 3.44 19.61
C ASN A 252 -22.55 3.49 20.04
N VAL A 253 -21.70 4.09 19.21
CA VAL A 253 -20.31 4.35 19.54
C VAL A 253 -20.30 5.26 20.77
N GLU A 254 -20.17 4.67 21.96
CA GLU A 254 -19.86 5.43 23.16
C GLU A 254 -18.47 6.02 22.94
N ILE A 255 -18.46 7.32 22.69
CA ILE A 255 -17.30 8.18 22.80
C ILE A 255 -16.81 8.03 24.23
N VAL A 256 -15.81 7.17 24.39
CA VAL A 256 -14.89 6.98 25.50
C VAL A 256 -15.19 7.91 26.69
N GLU A 257 -15.88 7.38 27.70
CA GLU A 257 -16.10 8.05 29.00
C GLU A 257 -14.77 8.44 29.69
N ASN A 258 -13.69 7.73 29.36
CA ASN A 258 -12.32 8.09 29.76
C ASN A 258 -11.79 9.37 29.09
N SER A 259 -12.23 9.73 27.88
CA SER A 259 -11.81 10.99 27.25
C SER A 259 -12.54 12.16 27.87
N LYS A 260 -13.78 11.99 28.36
CA LYS A 260 -14.46 13.02 29.15
C LYS A 260 -13.74 13.31 30.46
N LYS A 261 -13.27 12.28 31.18
CA LYS A 261 -12.49 12.49 32.42
C LYS A 261 -11.13 13.16 32.17
N ASP A 262 -10.40 12.77 31.12
CA ASP A 262 -9.14 13.43 30.77
C ASP A 262 -9.38 14.85 30.22
N LEU A 263 -10.43 15.06 29.41
CA LEU A 263 -10.81 16.40 28.93
C LEU A 263 -11.29 17.30 30.06
N ASP A 264 -12.07 16.80 31.02
CA ASP A 264 -12.49 17.57 32.19
C ASP A 264 -11.29 17.89 33.10
N MET A 265 -10.32 16.99 33.21
CA MET A 265 -9.10 17.22 33.98
C MET A 265 -8.17 18.24 33.28
N GLU A 266 -8.00 18.16 31.95
CA GLU A 266 -7.27 19.16 31.16
C GLU A 266 -7.98 20.52 31.18
N THR A 267 -9.30 20.55 31.00
CA THR A 267 -10.11 21.76 31.02
C THR A 267 -10.02 22.46 32.37
N ASN A 268 -10.08 21.71 33.47
CA ASN A 268 -9.88 22.24 34.82
C ASN A 268 -8.45 22.76 35.04
N LEU A 269 -7.43 22.09 34.48
CA LEU A 269 -6.05 22.58 34.51
C LEU A 269 -5.89 23.91 33.75
N TYR A 270 -6.52 24.05 32.58
CA TYR A 270 -6.51 25.29 31.80
C TYR A 270 -7.21 26.44 32.53
N PHE A 271 -8.39 26.21 33.13
CA PHE A 271 -9.08 27.24 33.90
C PHE A 271 -8.34 27.64 35.17
N LYS A 272 -7.66 26.69 35.83
CA LYS A 272 -6.84 26.97 36.99
C LYS A 272 -5.61 27.81 36.64
N GLN A 273 -4.93 27.48 35.54
CA GLN A 273 -3.81 28.27 35.02
C GLN A 273 -4.25 29.68 34.57
N LEU A 274 -5.47 29.82 34.03
CA LEU A 274 -6.03 31.12 33.67
C LEU A 274 -6.33 31.97 34.91
N ALA A 275 -6.86 31.36 35.98
CA ALA A 275 -7.10 32.07 37.24
C ALA A 275 -5.80 32.51 37.92
N ASP A 276 -4.78 31.65 37.91
CA ASP A 276 -3.45 31.93 38.50
C ASP A 276 -2.64 32.97 37.71
N SER A 277 -3.00 33.27 36.45
CA SER A 277 -2.34 34.26 35.60
C SER A 277 -3.03 35.64 35.59
N TRP A 278 -4.18 35.75 36.25
CA TRP A 278 -4.94 37.00 36.42
C TRP A 278 -4.78 37.62 37.82
N ILE A 279 -3.93 37.03 38.67
CA ILE A 279 -3.43 37.60 39.93
C ILE A 279 -2.00 38.09 39.70
#